data_AF-A0A3B3TW46-F1
#
_entry.id   AF-A0A3B3TW46-F1
#
_cell.length_a   1.000
_cell.length_b   1.000
_cell.length_c   1.000
_cell.angle_alpha   90.00
_cell.angle_beta   90.00
_cell.angle_gamma   90.00
#
_symmetry.space_group_name_H-M   'P 1'
#
loop_
_entity.id
_entity.type
_entity.pdbx_description
1 polymer ?
#
loop_
_entity_poly.entity_id
_entity_poly.type
_entity_poly.pdbx_seq_one_letter_code
_entity_poly.pdbx_strand_id
1 'polypeptide(L)'
;MMSECDLTETESGLPVLDTGAVAAVPELDSNFHSTGPSKVSFDNSRIGLGFAANPGVAVRISDSRESVLTELETDGSGEEALLLPCLAGSSTSPNGGRDKRSRRNRHSSSSDKDTLASPGTNSGDFNHFPEDPEFADFILKAEQAIEGGVFPERISQGSSGSYFVKDSKGKIIGVFKPKSEEPYGHLNPKWTKYFHKLCCPCCFGRGCLLPNQGYLSEAAASLVDTKLGLGVVPKTKVVYLASETFHYSAIDRAKSRGKKYALEKVPKVGRRFHRVGLPPKVGSFQLFVEGYREADYWLRRFEAEPLPENIRKQLQSQFERLVVLDYVIRNTDRGNDNWLIKYEKPGEGDESDKDAEWSENCTDSCIKIAAIDNGLAFPFKHPDEWRAYPFHWAWLPQAKVPFSQETRELVLSRISDMNFVQDLCEDLYEMFKADKGFDKAMFERQMSVMRGQVLNLTQALKDGKSPIQLVQMPRVVVERSRSGGQGRVVTLGNAFTQTFHCKRPFFSSW
;
A
#
# COMPACT_ATOMS: atom_id res chain seq x y z
N MET A 1 27.02 58.88 20.13
CA MET A 1 25.62 58.98 20.57
C MET A 1 25.18 57.54 20.78
N MET A 2 25.24 56.99 22.00
CA MET A 2 24.44 57.33 23.21
C MET A 2 22.94 57.16 22.96
N SER A 3 22.17 56.50 23.84
CA SER A 3 22.47 56.10 25.23
C SER A 3 22.28 54.61 25.52
N GLU A 4 23.12 54.07 26.41
CA GLU A 4 22.76 52.90 27.22
C GLU A 4 21.74 53.29 28.30
N CYS A 5 21.00 52.32 28.84
CA CYS A 5 20.31 52.44 30.12
C CYS A 5 20.52 51.14 30.90
N ASP A 6 21.37 51.20 31.92
CA ASP A 6 21.61 50.14 32.89
C ASP A 6 21.57 50.78 34.29
N LEU A 7 20.98 50.11 35.28
CA LEU A 7 20.93 50.58 36.66
C LEU A 7 20.86 49.40 37.63
N THR A 8 21.65 49.50 38.70
CA THR A 8 22.12 48.41 39.55
C THR A 8 21.65 48.55 40.99
N GLU A 9 21.43 47.41 41.67
CA GLU A 9 21.73 47.21 43.11
C GLU A 9 20.90 48.04 44.15
N THR A 10 20.82 47.74 45.46
CA THR A 10 21.35 46.64 46.31
C THR A 10 20.46 46.36 47.56
N GLU A 11 20.57 45.13 48.10
CA GLU A 11 20.51 44.72 49.53
C GLU A 11 19.31 44.92 50.51
N SER A 12 19.37 44.09 51.57
CA SER A 12 18.57 44.01 52.82
C SER A 12 17.16 43.39 52.72
N GLY A 13 16.72 42.53 53.65
CA GLY A 13 17.43 41.90 54.77
C GLY A 13 16.52 40.90 55.53
N LEU A 14 17.10 39.85 56.13
CA LEU A 14 16.38 38.87 56.97
C LEU A 14 16.01 39.46 58.35
N PRO A 15 15.10 38.80 59.07
CA PRO A 15 15.49 38.28 60.38
C PRO A 15 15.34 36.76 60.49
N VAL A 16 16.22 36.17 61.31
CA VAL A 16 16.25 34.77 61.75
C VAL A 16 16.00 34.74 63.25
N LEU A 17 15.40 33.66 63.77
CA LEU A 17 15.62 33.01 65.09
C LEU A 17 14.55 31.90 65.27
N ASP A 18 14.74 30.74 65.89
CA ASP A 18 15.82 29.74 66.09
C ASP A 18 15.44 28.91 67.36
N THR A 19 16.18 27.84 67.68
CA THR A 19 15.99 26.85 68.77
C THR A 19 14.84 25.84 68.54
N GLY A 20 14.94 24.54 68.84
CA GLY A 20 16.03 23.71 69.41
C GLY A 20 15.58 23.00 70.71
N ALA A 21 16.05 21.79 71.09
CA ALA A 21 16.82 20.73 70.41
C ALA A 21 16.80 19.45 71.32
N VAL A 22 17.28 18.27 70.83
CA VAL A 22 17.64 17.05 71.63
C VAL A 22 16.42 16.34 72.30
N ALA A 23 16.28 15.01 72.51
CA ALA A 23 17.09 13.77 72.40
C ALA A 23 16.14 12.60 71.92
N ALA A 24 16.42 11.28 71.89
CA ALA A 24 17.57 10.35 72.05
C ALA A 24 17.20 8.97 71.41
N VAL A 25 17.99 7.90 71.66
CA VAL A 25 17.70 6.48 71.28
C VAL A 25 17.37 5.63 72.54
N PRO A 26 16.90 4.37 72.43
CA PRO A 26 17.86 3.25 72.46
C PRO A 26 17.58 2.09 71.48
N GLU A 27 18.63 1.31 71.20
CA GLU A 27 18.62 0.07 70.40
C GLU A 27 18.22 -1.16 71.25
N LEU A 28 17.99 -2.31 70.59
CA LEU A 28 18.36 -3.62 71.15
C LEU A 28 18.52 -4.71 70.08
N ASP A 29 19.59 -5.49 70.19
CA ASP A 29 20.02 -6.54 69.26
C ASP A 29 19.16 -7.82 69.23
N SER A 30 19.31 -8.60 68.15
CA SER A 30 19.84 -9.97 68.31
C SER A 30 20.38 -10.54 66.98
N ASN A 31 21.66 -10.91 66.97
CA ASN A 31 22.29 -11.70 65.89
C ASN A 31 22.00 -13.20 66.07
N PHE A 32 22.12 -13.99 64.99
CA PHE A 32 23.00 -15.18 65.00
C PHE A 32 23.31 -15.70 63.58
N HIS A 33 24.56 -16.15 63.37
CA HIS A 33 25.04 -16.82 62.16
C HIS A 33 24.77 -18.35 62.20
N SER A 34 24.71 -19.04 61.06
CA SER A 34 25.89 -19.74 60.49
C SER A 34 25.58 -20.86 59.45
N THR A 35 26.60 -21.21 58.66
CA THR A 35 26.87 -22.51 57.97
C THR A 35 25.88 -23.11 56.96
N GLY A 36 26.38 -23.33 55.72
CA GLY A 36 26.10 -24.55 54.92
C GLY A 36 27.03 -25.71 55.37
N PRO A 37 27.15 -26.85 54.65
CA PRO A 37 27.13 -27.03 53.19
C PRO A 37 26.03 -28.07 52.78
N SER A 38 25.98 -28.84 51.67
CA SER A 38 27.00 -29.36 50.74
C SER A 38 26.44 -29.74 49.36
N LYS A 39 27.33 -29.80 48.35
CA LYS A 39 27.10 -30.60 47.13
C LYS A 39 27.26 -32.10 47.45
N VAL A 40 26.45 -32.94 46.80
CA VAL A 40 26.84 -34.30 46.40
C VAL A 40 26.44 -34.47 44.92
N SER A 41 27.27 -35.18 44.16
CA SER A 41 27.10 -35.45 42.73
C SER A 41 27.28 -36.94 42.44
N PHE A 42 27.13 -37.34 41.17
CA PHE A 42 27.30 -38.69 40.62
C PHE A 42 26.16 -39.70 40.90
N ASP A 43 25.84 -40.66 40.02
CA ASP A 43 25.96 -40.68 38.54
C ASP A 43 25.14 -41.85 37.92
N ASN A 44 24.98 -41.80 36.60
CA ASN A 44 24.96 -42.91 35.64
C ASN A 44 24.03 -44.15 35.86
N SER A 45 23.09 -44.29 34.91
CA SER A 45 22.83 -45.54 34.14
C SER A 45 22.04 -46.69 34.84
N ARG A 46 21.25 -47.53 34.14
CA ARG A 46 20.80 -47.54 32.72
C ARG A 46 19.58 -48.48 32.55
N ILE A 47 18.70 -48.17 31.58
CA ILE A 47 17.76 -49.08 30.87
C ILE A 47 16.61 -49.69 31.70
N GLY A 48 15.37 -49.69 31.17
CA GLY A 48 14.20 -50.22 31.90
C GLY A 48 12.88 -50.52 31.17
N LEU A 49 12.59 -49.91 30.00
CA LEU A 49 11.37 -50.13 29.15
C LEU A 49 10.00 -49.79 29.78
N GLY A 50 9.03 -49.34 28.95
CA GLY A 50 7.59 -49.31 29.33
C GLY A 50 6.81 -48.06 28.93
N PHE A 51 6.32 -48.03 27.69
CA PHE A 51 5.48 -46.98 27.06
C PHE A 51 4.46 -46.23 27.95
N ALA A 52 4.39 -44.91 27.76
CA ALA A 52 3.41 -44.03 28.40
C ALA A 52 1.99 -44.17 27.80
N ALA A 53 0.97 -43.90 28.63
CA ALA A 53 -0.44 -43.84 28.24
C ALA A 53 -0.99 -42.41 28.38
N ASN A 54 -1.78 -41.95 27.40
CA ASN A 54 -2.40 -40.62 27.39
C ASN A 54 -3.90 -40.68 27.78
N PRO A 55 -4.33 -39.99 28.85
CA PRO A 55 -5.71 -39.50 29.01
C PRO A 55 -5.82 -38.02 28.54
N GLY A 56 -6.92 -37.53 27.97
CA GLY A 56 -8.16 -38.19 27.52
C GLY A 56 -9.29 -37.17 27.23
N VAL A 57 -10.42 -37.65 26.68
CA VAL A 57 -11.79 -37.08 26.84
C VAL A 57 -12.04 -35.64 26.32
N ALA A 58 -12.52 -35.49 25.06
CA ALA A 58 -13.93 -35.18 24.69
C ALA A 58 -14.16 -33.67 24.40
N VAL A 59 -15.21 -33.15 23.73
CA VAL A 59 -16.62 -33.60 23.54
C VAL A 59 -17.10 -33.38 22.10
N ARG A 60 -18.05 -34.20 21.61
CA ARG A 60 -18.88 -33.91 20.42
C ARG A 60 -20.26 -33.41 20.87
N ILE A 61 -20.84 -32.47 20.14
CA ILE A 61 -22.29 -32.30 20.02
C ILE A 61 -22.65 -32.31 18.54
N SER A 62 -23.71 -33.01 18.19
CA SER A 62 -24.35 -32.95 16.88
C SER A 62 -25.85 -32.98 17.13
N ASP A 63 -26.60 -32.14 16.42
CA ASP A 63 -28.01 -32.41 16.21
C ASP A 63 -28.45 -31.85 14.85
N SER A 64 -29.44 -32.50 14.24
CA SER A 64 -29.69 -32.40 12.80
C SER A 64 -31.06 -31.80 12.49
N ARG A 65 -31.17 -31.11 11.34
CA ARG A 65 -32.45 -31.08 10.62
C ARG A 65 -32.26 -30.88 9.12
N GLU A 66 -32.64 -31.89 8.36
CA GLU A 66 -32.70 -31.87 6.91
C GLU A 66 -34.06 -31.32 6.43
N SER A 67 -34.11 -30.86 5.17
CA SER A 67 -35.35 -30.66 4.44
C SER A 67 -35.14 -31.00 2.96
N VAL A 68 -35.41 -32.26 2.61
CA VAL A 68 -35.44 -32.75 1.22
C VAL A 68 -36.81 -32.46 0.61
N LEU A 69 -36.85 -31.91 -0.61
CA LEU A 69 -38.03 -31.99 -1.48
C LEU A 69 -37.59 -32.12 -2.96
N THR A 70 -37.68 -33.37 -3.43
CA THR A 70 -37.97 -33.85 -4.80
C THR A 70 -37.76 -32.94 -6.01
N GLU A 71 -36.96 -33.46 -6.95
CA GLU A 71 -37.08 -33.19 -8.39
C GLU A 71 -38.43 -33.74 -8.93
N LEU A 72 -38.89 -33.20 -10.05
CA LEU A 72 -39.99 -33.76 -10.85
C LEU A 72 -39.67 -33.60 -12.34
N GLU A 73 -39.67 -34.72 -13.06
CA GLU A 73 -39.55 -34.77 -14.51
C GLU A 73 -40.92 -34.55 -15.17
N THR A 74 -40.96 -33.77 -16.26
CA THR A 74 -42.07 -33.82 -17.24
C THR A 74 -41.54 -33.60 -18.64
N ASP A 75 -41.53 -34.65 -19.46
CA ASP A 75 -41.46 -34.53 -20.91
C ASP A 75 -42.73 -33.85 -21.46
N GLY A 76 -42.62 -33.17 -22.60
CA GLY A 76 -43.75 -32.51 -23.24
C GLY A 76 -43.40 -31.89 -24.59
N SER A 77 -43.56 -32.64 -25.68
CA SER A 77 -43.46 -32.13 -27.04
C SER A 77 -44.74 -31.40 -27.47
N GLY A 78 -44.60 -30.38 -28.30
CA GLY A 78 -45.73 -29.64 -28.86
C GLY A 78 -45.30 -28.61 -29.90
N GLU A 79 -45.29 -29.01 -31.18
CA GLU A 79 -45.37 -28.07 -32.28
C GLU A 79 -46.84 -27.69 -32.49
N GLU A 80 -47.15 -26.42 -32.68
CA GLU A 80 -48.11 -26.03 -33.71
C GLU A 80 -47.83 -24.62 -34.22
N ALA A 81 -48.26 -24.36 -35.46
CA ALA A 81 -48.11 -23.07 -36.15
C ALA A 81 -49.50 -22.49 -36.46
N LEU A 82 -49.62 -21.74 -37.57
CA LEU A 82 -50.85 -21.12 -38.09
C LEU A 82 -51.32 -19.88 -37.30
N LEU A 83 -51.92 -18.85 -37.92
CA LEU A 83 -51.87 -18.40 -39.32
C LEU A 83 -52.17 -16.88 -39.38
N LEU A 84 -51.75 -16.20 -40.44
CA LEU A 84 -52.18 -14.83 -40.76
C LEU A 84 -53.56 -14.83 -41.46
N PRO A 85 -54.33 -13.74 -41.35
CA PRO A 85 -54.45 -12.79 -42.46
C PRO A 85 -54.21 -11.34 -42.00
N CYS A 86 -53.52 -10.45 -42.73
CA CYS A 86 -53.65 -10.05 -44.14
C CYS A 86 -54.94 -9.27 -44.46
N LEU A 87 -54.79 -7.96 -44.70
CA LEU A 87 -55.55 -7.23 -45.72
C LEU A 87 -54.76 -5.99 -46.19
N ALA A 88 -55.03 -5.52 -47.40
CA ALA A 88 -54.26 -4.47 -48.08
C ALA A 88 -55.18 -3.35 -48.61
N GLY A 89 -54.60 -2.17 -48.86
CA GLY A 89 -55.28 -1.03 -49.48
C GLY A 89 -54.24 0.01 -49.95
N SER A 90 -54.47 0.64 -51.10
CA SER A 90 -53.41 1.36 -51.83
C SER A 90 -53.84 2.69 -52.45
N SER A 91 -52.83 3.51 -52.75
CA SER A 91 -52.78 4.52 -53.82
C SER A 91 -53.28 5.97 -53.60
N THR A 92 -52.70 6.84 -54.44
CA THR A 92 -53.04 8.24 -54.78
C THR A 92 -52.60 9.39 -53.84
N SER A 93 -52.06 10.43 -54.50
CA SER A 93 -51.80 11.79 -54.02
C SER A 93 -52.72 12.75 -54.81
N PRO A 94 -52.94 14.02 -54.39
CA PRO A 94 -52.03 15.09 -54.85
C PRO A 94 -51.91 16.33 -53.91
N ASN A 95 -51.04 17.27 -54.30
CA ASN A 95 -50.90 18.64 -53.77
C ASN A 95 -50.43 18.77 -52.30
N GLY A 96 -49.73 19.84 -51.89
CA GLY A 96 -49.16 20.95 -52.64
C GLY A 96 -48.53 21.99 -51.69
N GLY A 97 -47.66 22.87 -52.21
CA GLY A 97 -47.03 23.95 -51.44
C GLY A 97 -45.59 23.71 -51.00
N ARG A 98 -44.74 24.72 -51.17
CA ARG A 98 -43.36 24.78 -50.65
C ARG A 98 -43.36 25.59 -49.36
N ASP A 99 -42.55 25.23 -48.37
CA ASP A 99 -41.57 26.20 -47.86
C ASP A 99 -40.38 25.58 -47.10
N LYS A 100 -39.33 26.38 -46.89
CA LYS A 100 -38.06 25.99 -46.27
C LYS A 100 -38.11 26.14 -44.74
N ARG A 101 -37.70 25.12 -43.97
CA ARG A 101 -36.97 25.34 -42.70
C ARG A 101 -36.20 24.14 -42.15
N SER A 102 -35.05 24.48 -41.56
CA SER A 102 -34.10 23.75 -40.72
C SER A 102 -34.38 22.28 -40.33
N ARG A 103 -33.37 21.42 -40.55
CA ARG A 103 -33.28 20.07 -39.96
C ARG A 103 -33.16 20.16 -38.43
N ARG A 104 -34.22 19.77 -37.71
CA ARG A 104 -34.11 19.19 -36.35
C ARG A 104 -34.40 17.70 -36.47
N ASN A 105 -33.44 16.85 -36.11
CA ASN A 105 -33.71 15.43 -35.88
C ASN A 105 -33.43 15.09 -34.42
N ARG A 106 -34.26 14.23 -33.82
CA ARG A 106 -34.11 13.83 -32.42
C ARG A 106 -33.01 12.78 -32.31
N HIS A 107 -32.14 12.89 -31.30
CA HIS A 107 -31.23 11.80 -30.95
C HIS A 107 -32.01 10.75 -30.14
N SER A 108 -32.36 9.64 -30.79
CA SER A 108 -32.62 8.38 -30.07
C SER A 108 -31.28 7.77 -29.67
N SER A 109 -31.16 7.28 -28.44
CA SER A 109 -29.94 6.62 -27.97
C SER A 109 -29.74 5.29 -28.68
N SER A 110 -28.52 5.04 -29.18
CA SER A 110 -28.07 3.75 -29.69
C SER A 110 -26.60 3.60 -29.34
N SER A 111 -26.32 2.86 -28.26
CA SER A 111 -25.01 2.78 -27.61
C SER A 111 -24.20 1.58 -28.11
N ASP A 112 -23.90 1.55 -29.41
CA ASP A 112 -23.08 0.51 -30.05
C ASP A 112 -22.03 1.14 -30.98
N LYS A 113 -20.85 1.50 -30.41
CA LYS A 113 -19.66 1.79 -31.24
C LYS A 113 -18.29 1.54 -30.59
N ASP A 114 -18.21 0.78 -29.50
CA ASP A 114 -16.95 0.35 -28.90
C ASP A 114 -16.52 -1.03 -29.41
N THR A 115 -15.80 -1.06 -30.55
CA THR A 115 -14.70 -2.00 -30.90
C THR A 115 -14.35 -1.81 -32.37
N LEU A 116 -13.42 -0.90 -32.69
CA LEU A 116 -12.57 -0.93 -33.90
C LEU A 116 -11.51 0.19 -33.86
N ALA A 117 -10.59 0.08 -32.90
CA ALA A 117 -9.31 0.79 -32.93
C ALA A 117 -8.20 -0.27 -32.90
N SER A 118 -7.49 -0.43 -34.01
CA SER A 118 -6.43 -1.44 -34.15
C SER A 118 -5.13 -0.94 -33.52
N PRO A 119 -4.57 -1.60 -32.48
CA PRO A 119 -3.17 -1.45 -32.15
C PRO A 119 -2.37 -2.31 -33.14
N GLY A 120 -1.46 -1.69 -33.89
CA GLY A 120 -0.42 -2.43 -34.59
C GLY A 120 0.49 -3.14 -33.60
N THR A 121 1.06 -4.26 -34.04
CA THR A 121 2.33 -4.85 -33.58
C THR A 121 2.91 -4.30 -32.26
N ASN A 122 2.54 -4.91 -31.13
CA ASN A 122 3.43 -5.04 -29.97
C ASN A 122 2.91 -6.12 -29.00
N SER A 123 3.43 -7.34 -29.15
CA SER A 123 3.21 -8.44 -28.20
C SER A 123 4.47 -8.84 -27.43
N GLY A 124 5.60 -8.15 -27.65
CA GLY A 124 6.90 -8.40 -27.00
C GLY A 124 7.38 -7.29 -26.05
N ASP A 125 6.74 -6.10 -26.06
CA ASP A 125 7.19 -4.93 -25.28
C ASP A 125 6.58 -4.83 -23.87
N PHE A 126 5.85 -5.86 -23.42
CA PHE A 126 5.39 -5.92 -22.04
C PHE A 126 6.57 -6.26 -21.11
N ASN A 127 6.61 -5.64 -19.93
CA ASN A 127 7.60 -5.93 -18.88
C ASN A 127 9.08 -5.65 -19.24
N HIS A 128 9.34 -4.75 -20.20
CA HIS A 128 10.70 -4.30 -20.50
C HIS A 128 11.22 -3.28 -19.47
N PHE A 129 12.32 -3.61 -18.78
CA PHE A 129 12.94 -2.77 -17.73
C PHE A 129 14.46 -2.63 -17.95
N PRO A 130 14.93 -1.84 -18.94
CA PRO A 130 16.36 -1.74 -19.27
C PRO A 130 17.17 -1.10 -18.12
N GLU A 131 16.58 -0.14 -17.41
CA GLU A 131 17.18 0.53 -16.25
C GLU A 131 17.25 -0.34 -14.97
N ASP A 132 16.75 -1.60 -15.02
CA ASP A 132 16.70 -2.47 -13.84
C ASP A 132 16.71 -3.97 -14.21
N PRO A 133 17.87 -4.51 -14.63
CA PRO A 133 18.01 -5.90 -15.06
C PRO A 133 17.67 -6.91 -13.96
N GLU A 134 17.91 -6.58 -12.69
CA GLU A 134 17.53 -7.43 -11.54
C GLU A 134 16.02 -7.63 -11.48
N PHE A 135 15.24 -6.54 -11.61
CA PHE A 135 13.79 -6.63 -11.60
C PHE A 135 13.27 -7.36 -12.85
N ALA A 136 13.92 -7.15 -14.01
CA ALA A 136 13.59 -7.89 -15.23
C ALA A 136 13.78 -9.41 -15.06
N ASP A 137 14.86 -9.85 -14.41
CA ASP A 137 15.10 -11.27 -14.09
C ASP A 137 14.04 -11.85 -13.13
N PHE A 138 13.59 -11.09 -12.12
CA PHE A 138 12.47 -11.51 -11.28
C PHE A 138 11.15 -11.67 -12.05
N ILE A 139 10.85 -10.80 -13.03
CA ILE A 139 9.65 -10.94 -13.86
C ILE A 139 9.80 -12.10 -14.85
N LEU A 140 10.97 -12.28 -15.46
CA LEU A 140 11.27 -13.42 -16.33
C LEU A 140 11.10 -14.76 -15.58
N LYS A 141 11.55 -14.85 -14.33
CA LYS A 141 11.33 -16.02 -13.46
C LYS A 141 9.85 -16.26 -13.16
N ALA A 142 9.07 -15.20 -12.95
CA ALA A 142 7.62 -15.30 -12.76
C ALA A 142 6.89 -15.79 -14.04
N GLU A 143 7.30 -15.31 -15.20
CA GLU A 143 6.73 -15.72 -16.49
C GLU A 143 7.07 -17.17 -16.82
N GLN A 144 8.35 -17.57 -16.67
CA GLN A 144 8.79 -18.96 -16.82
C GLN A 144 8.10 -19.92 -15.84
N ALA A 145 7.84 -19.50 -14.60
CA ALA A 145 7.10 -20.29 -13.62
C ALA A 145 5.66 -20.53 -14.09
N ILE A 146 4.98 -19.49 -14.55
CA ILE A 146 3.61 -19.57 -15.09
C ILE A 146 3.54 -20.46 -16.33
N GLU A 147 4.49 -20.35 -17.26
CA GLU A 147 4.57 -21.21 -18.45
C GLU A 147 4.87 -22.68 -18.08
N GLY A 148 5.66 -22.91 -17.04
CA GLY A 148 5.91 -24.22 -16.43
C GLY A 148 4.74 -24.76 -15.58
N GLY A 149 3.63 -24.03 -15.44
CA GLY A 149 2.45 -24.43 -14.66
C GLY A 149 2.52 -24.15 -13.16
N VAL A 150 3.57 -23.47 -12.67
CA VAL A 150 3.71 -23.01 -11.29
C VAL A 150 3.01 -21.66 -11.14
N PHE A 151 1.70 -21.69 -10.97
CA PHE A 151 0.88 -20.48 -10.97
C PHE A 151 0.94 -19.66 -9.66
N PRO A 152 0.82 -18.32 -9.74
CA PRO A 152 0.61 -17.45 -8.60
C PRO A 152 -0.57 -17.87 -7.73
N GLU A 153 -0.37 -17.90 -6.41
CA GLU A 153 -1.34 -18.33 -5.42
C GLU A 153 -2.06 -17.12 -4.81
N ARG A 154 -3.38 -17.19 -4.64
CA ARG A 154 -4.17 -16.06 -4.10
C ARG A 154 -3.98 -15.96 -2.60
N ILE A 155 -3.61 -14.77 -2.10
CA ILE A 155 -3.45 -14.52 -0.67
C ILE A 155 -4.85 -14.60 -0.02
N SER A 156 -5.01 -15.47 0.99
CA SER A 156 -6.28 -15.73 1.67
C SER A 156 -6.65 -14.61 2.66
N GLN A 157 -5.64 -14.04 3.32
CA GLN A 157 -5.75 -12.89 4.21
C GLN A 157 -5.62 -11.58 3.41
N GLY A 158 -6.57 -10.66 3.58
CA GLY A 158 -6.51 -9.30 3.00
C GLY A 158 -7.52 -8.99 1.88
N SER A 159 -7.09 -8.17 0.92
CA SER A 159 -7.94 -7.68 -0.18
C SER A 159 -8.21 -8.77 -1.23
N SER A 160 -9.30 -8.64 -1.99
CA SER A 160 -9.82 -9.71 -2.86
C SER A 160 -8.88 -10.17 -4.00
N GLY A 161 -7.89 -9.35 -4.36
CA GLY A 161 -7.09 -9.47 -5.58
C GLY A 161 -5.61 -9.23 -5.33
N SER A 162 -5.01 -10.03 -4.44
CA SER A 162 -3.56 -10.07 -4.19
C SER A 162 -3.07 -11.51 -4.34
N TYR A 163 -1.89 -11.69 -4.94
CA TYR A 163 -1.34 -13.00 -5.30
C TYR A 163 0.14 -13.11 -4.95
N PHE A 164 0.55 -14.19 -4.28
CA PHE A 164 1.95 -14.59 -4.18
C PHE A 164 2.41 -15.19 -5.51
N VAL A 165 3.32 -14.50 -6.20
CA VAL A 165 3.97 -14.99 -7.41
C VAL A 165 5.21 -15.81 -7.02
N LYS A 166 5.41 -16.93 -7.72
CA LYS A 166 6.43 -17.93 -7.43
C LYS A 166 7.42 -18.05 -8.59
N ASP A 167 8.63 -18.53 -8.31
CA ASP A 167 9.56 -19.02 -9.34
C ASP A 167 9.23 -20.47 -9.75
N SER A 168 9.96 -21.01 -10.72
CA SER A 168 9.79 -22.38 -11.21
C SER A 168 10.13 -23.48 -10.18
N LYS A 169 10.68 -23.13 -9.00
CA LYS A 169 10.89 -24.02 -7.85
C LYS A 169 9.75 -23.93 -6.82
N GLY A 170 8.79 -23.01 -7.02
CA GLY A 170 7.70 -22.73 -6.09
C GLY A 170 8.03 -21.74 -4.98
N LYS A 171 9.25 -21.15 -4.96
CA LYS A 171 9.63 -20.12 -3.98
C LYS A 171 8.89 -18.82 -4.30
N ILE A 172 8.32 -18.17 -3.29
CA ILE A 172 7.66 -16.86 -3.46
C ILE A 172 8.72 -15.79 -3.77
N ILE A 173 8.53 -15.08 -4.86
CA ILE A 173 9.44 -14.02 -5.35
C ILE A 173 8.79 -12.63 -5.39
N GLY A 174 7.46 -12.55 -5.37
CA GLY A 174 6.75 -11.27 -5.35
C GLY A 174 5.29 -11.35 -4.96
N VAL A 175 4.70 -10.19 -4.71
CA VAL A 175 3.26 -9.99 -4.53
C VAL A 175 2.72 -9.20 -5.72
N PHE A 176 1.75 -9.77 -6.43
CA PHE A 176 1.08 -9.15 -7.57
C PHE A 176 -0.36 -8.74 -7.24
N LYS A 177 -0.71 -7.47 -7.52
CA LYS A 177 -2.04 -6.89 -7.29
C LYS A 177 -2.62 -6.38 -8.62
N PRO A 178 -3.41 -7.19 -9.36
CA PRO A 178 -3.97 -6.79 -10.65
C PRO A 178 -5.06 -5.73 -10.50
N LYS A 179 -4.92 -4.60 -11.20
CA LYS A 179 -5.83 -3.44 -11.20
C LYS A 179 -7.31 -3.83 -11.28
N SER A 180 -7.64 -4.78 -12.16
CA SER A 180 -9.02 -5.23 -12.40
C SER A 180 -9.72 -5.80 -11.15
N GLU A 181 -8.97 -6.25 -10.15
CA GLU A 181 -9.47 -6.95 -8.95
C GLU A 181 -9.34 -6.11 -7.66
N GLU A 182 -8.87 -4.86 -7.77
CA GLU A 182 -8.87 -3.87 -6.69
C GLU A 182 -10.28 -3.70 -6.08
N PRO A 183 -10.44 -3.15 -4.87
CA PRO A 183 -11.74 -2.93 -4.23
C PRO A 183 -12.82 -2.21 -5.08
N TYR A 184 -12.41 -1.42 -6.08
CA TYR A 184 -13.29 -0.72 -7.04
C TYR A 184 -13.10 -1.19 -8.49
N GLY A 185 -12.31 -2.24 -8.70
CA GLY A 185 -12.09 -2.87 -10.01
C GLY A 185 -13.34 -3.60 -10.50
N HIS A 186 -13.54 -3.57 -11.82
CA HIS A 186 -14.71 -4.15 -12.50
C HIS A 186 -14.79 -5.69 -12.42
N LEU A 187 -13.74 -6.36 -11.94
CA LEU A 187 -13.65 -7.80 -11.69
C LEU A 187 -13.32 -8.12 -10.21
N ASN A 188 -13.66 -7.23 -9.27
CA ASN A 188 -13.55 -7.54 -7.83
C ASN A 188 -14.57 -8.64 -7.44
N PRO A 189 -14.13 -9.84 -6.97
CA PRO A 189 -15.06 -10.92 -6.64
C PRO A 189 -15.88 -10.67 -5.36
N LYS A 190 -15.57 -9.63 -4.56
CA LYS A 190 -16.42 -9.19 -3.41
C LYS A 190 -17.49 -8.20 -3.89
N TRP A 191 -18.51 -8.73 -4.58
CA TRP A 191 -19.61 -7.99 -5.24
C TRP A 191 -20.35 -7.00 -4.33
N THR A 192 -20.39 -7.26 -3.02
CA THR A 192 -20.97 -6.39 -1.98
C THR A 192 -20.47 -4.94 -2.03
N LYS A 193 -19.21 -4.68 -2.41
CA LYS A 193 -18.71 -3.29 -2.54
C LYS A 193 -19.36 -2.50 -3.68
N TYR A 194 -19.91 -3.15 -4.71
CA TYR A 194 -20.70 -2.50 -5.75
C TYR A 194 -22.09 -2.09 -5.23
N PHE A 195 -22.74 -2.97 -4.47
CA PHE A 195 -24.03 -2.69 -3.82
C PHE A 195 -23.94 -1.51 -2.83
N HIS A 196 -22.87 -1.47 -2.02
CA HIS A 196 -22.62 -0.37 -1.07
C HIS A 196 -22.41 0.99 -1.76
N LYS A 197 -21.82 1.00 -2.96
CA LYS A 197 -21.63 2.21 -3.79
C LYS A 197 -22.97 2.79 -4.29
N LEU A 198 -24.00 1.96 -4.42
CA LEU A 198 -25.33 2.37 -4.90
C LEU A 198 -26.22 2.89 -3.77
N CYS A 199 -26.13 2.32 -2.56
CA CYS A 199 -27.00 2.72 -1.43
C CYS A 199 -26.48 3.90 -0.59
N CYS A 200 -25.17 4.02 -0.34
CA CYS A 200 -24.62 5.07 0.55
C CYS A 200 -23.30 5.68 0.03
N PRO A 201 -23.35 6.58 -0.97
CA PRO A 201 -22.15 7.15 -1.61
C PRO A 201 -21.28 8.01 -0.67
N CYS A 202 -21.82 8.50 0.45
CA CYS A 202 -21.05 9.23 1.48
C CYS A 202 -20.32 8.30 2.47
N CYS A 203 -20.80 7.07 2.70
CA CYS A 203 -20.25 6.18 3.73
C CYS A 203 -19.10 5.31 3.21
N PHE A 204 -19.15 4.88 1.95
CA PHE A 204 -18.29 3.81 1.44
C PHE A 204 -17.19 4.27 0.49
N GLY A 205 -15.97 4.36 1.03
CA GLY A 205 -14.73 4.57 0.28
C GLY A 205 -13.89 5.74 0.81
N ARG A 206 -12.65 5.84 0.33
CA ARG A 206 -11.76 6.95 0.66
C ARG A 206 -11.99 8.11 -0.31
N GLY A 207 -12.91 9.02 0.03
CA GLY A 207 -13.32 10.16 -0.81
C GLY A 207 -12.24 11.23 -1.08
N CYS A 208 -10.99 10.97 -0.71
CA CYS A 208 -9.80 11.75 -1.06
C CYS A 208 -8.85 11.01 -2.01
N LEU A 209 -9.10 9.74 -2.35
CA LEU A 209 -8.33 8.93 -3.30
C LEU A 209 -9.05 8.84 -4.65
N LEU A 210 -8.28 8.66 -5.72
CA LEU A 210 -8.83 8.27 -7.02
C LEU A 210 -9.15 6.77 -7.03
N PRO A 211 -10.29 6.34 -7.58
CA PRO A 211 -10.66 4.93 -7.60
C PRO A 211 -9.86 4.15 -8.64
N ASN A 212 -9.59 2.87 -8.37
CA ASN A 212 -9.03 1.93 -9.35
C ASN A 212 -7.63 2.35 -9.85
N GLN A 213 -6.80 2.89 -8.96
CA GLN A 213 -5.40 3.31 -9.18
C GLN A 213 -4.45 2.82 -8.06
N GLY A 214 -4.86 1.86 -7.23
CA GLY A 214 -4.05 1.38 -6.11
C GLY A 214 -2.71 0.79 -6.57
N TYR A 215 -2.70 0.09 -7.71
CA TYR A 215 -1.47 -0.42 -8.32
C TYR A 215 -0.47 0.68 -8.74
N LEU A 216 -0.93 1.89 -9.08
CA LEU A 216 -0.05 3.05 -9.30
C LEU A 216 0.51 3.55 -7.97
N SER A 217 -0.33 3.67 -6.94
CA SER A 217 0.08 4.10 -5.59
C SER A 217 1.18 3.19 -5.01
N GLU A 218 1.10 1.87 -5.25
CA GLU A 218 2.16 0.90 -4.89
C GLU A 218 3.50 1.17 -5.60
N ALA A 219 3.48 1.27 -6.93
CA ALA A 219 4.70 1.51 -7.71
C ALA A 219 5.29 2.91 -7.44
N ALA A 220 4.43 3.91 -7.24
CA ALA A 220 4.79 5.29 -6.94
C ALA A 220 5.42 5.43 -5.55
N ALA A 221 4.99 4.64 -4.55
CA ALA A 221 5.66 4.59 -3.26
C ALA A 221 7.10 4.05 -3.38
N SER A 222 7.32 3.02 -4.20
CA SER A 222 8.68 2.51 -4.48
C SER A 222 9.53 3.50 -5.27
N LEU A 223 8.93 4.32 -6.14
CA LEU A 223 9.63 5.39 -6.86
C LEU A 223 10.02 6.53 -5.89
N VAL A 224 9.10 6.97 -5.03
CA VAL A 224 9.37 7.99 -4.00
C VAL A 224 10.46 7.52 -3.03
N ASP A 225 10.41 6.26 -2.58
CA ASP A 225 11.45 5.65 -1.74
C ASP A 225 12.82 5.70 -2.42
N THR A 226 12.90 5.25 -3.67
CA THR A 226 14.15 5.21 -4.46
C THR A 226 14.69 6.61 -4.70
N LYS A 227 13.84 7.55 -5.12
CA LYS A 227 14.24 8.94 -5.43
C LYS A 227 14.63 9.71 -4.17
N LEU A 228 14.07 9.38 -3.00
CA LEU A 228 14.50 9.91 -1.70
C LEU A 228 15.68 9.13 -1.06
N GLY A 229 15.99 7.92 -1.52
CA GLY A 229 17.05 7.07 -0.96
C GLY A 229 16.72 6.46 0.40
N LEU A 230 15.44 6.17 0.66
CA LEU A 230 14.96 5.70 1.97
C LEU A 230 15.29 4.22 2.21
N GLY A 231 15.05 3.36 1.21
CA GLY A 231 15.38 1.93 1.25
C GLY A 231 14.45 1.11 2.15
N VAL A 232 13.18 1.51 2.29
CA VAL A 232 12.18 0.80 3.11
C VAL A 232 11.05 0.18 2.30
N VAL A 233 10.74 0.65 1.09
CA VAL A 233 9.75 0.00 0.20
C VAL A 233 10.43 -1.12 -0.60
N PRO A 234 9.95 -2.39 -0.53
CA PRO A 234 10.43 -3.44 -1.42
C PRO A 234 10.15 -3.06 -2.89
N LYS A 235 11.18 -3.17 -3.75
CA LYS A 235 11.16 -2.70 -5.16
C LYS A 235 9.85 -3.10 -5.87
N THR A 236 9.06 -2.11 -6.28
CA THR A 236 7.70 -2.31 -6.81
C THR A 236 7.51 -1.57 -8.14
N LYS A 237 7.03 -2.25 -9.19
CA LYS A 237 6.74 -1.65 -10.50
C LYS A 237 5.40 -2.07 -11.07
N VAL A 238 4.95 -1.37 -12.12
CA VAL A 238 3.78 -1.76 -12.91
C VAL A 238 4.18 -2.89 -13.88
N VAL A 239 3.47 -4.02 -13.82
CA VAL A 239 3.77 -5.25 -14.56
C VAL A 239 2.49 -5.83 -15.17
N TYR A 240 2.64 -6.54 -16.29
CA TYR A 240 1.58 -7.23 -17.03
C TYR A 240 1.75 -8.75 -16.92
N LEU A 241 0.91 -9.44 -16.14
CA LEU A 241 0.93 -10.91 -16.01
C LEU A 241 -0.38 -11.54 -16.48
N ALA A 242 -0.33 -12.80 -16.94
CA ALA A 242 -1.50 -13.62 -17.23
C ALA A 242 -1.35 -15.01 -16.57
N SER A 243 -2.30 -15.42 -15.73
CA SER A 243 -2.29 -16.72 -15.05
C SER A 243 -3.70 -17.28 -14.94
N GLU A 244 -3.88 -18.61 -15.04
CA GLU A 244 -5.20 -19.24 -14.88
C GLU A 244 -5.81 -19.06 -13.48
N THR A 245 -5.00 -18.69 -12.48
CA THR A 245 -5.43 -18.39 -11.10
C THR A 245 -6.01 -16.98 -10.90
N PHE A 246 -5.81 -16.05 -11.83
CA PHE A 246 -6.37 -14.70 -11.74
C PHE A 246 -7.88 -14.67 -12.06
N HIS A 247 -8.62 -13.69 -11.54
CA HIS A 247 -10.07 -13.61 -11.72
C HIS A 247 -10.44 -12.98 -13.08
N TYR A 248 -10.70 -13.84 -14.08
CA TYR A 248 -11.15 -13.45 -15.42
C TYR A 248 -12.65 -13.70 -15.62
N SER A 249 -13.26 -12.93 -16.52
CA SER A 249 -14.66 -13.15 -16.92
C SER A 249 -14.86 -14.52 -17.56
N ALA A 250 -16.09 -15.04 -17.49
CA ALA A 250 -16.47 -16.28 -18.18
C ALA A 250 -16.22 -16.19 -19.70
N ILE A 251 -16.41 -15.00 -20.28
CA ILE A 251 -16.18 -14.72 -21.70
C ILE A 251 -14.69 -14.84 -22.05
N ASP A 252 -13.79 -14.34 -21.21
CA ASP A 252 -12.34 -14.44 -21.46
C ASP A 252 -11.82 -15.87 -21.28
N ARG A 253 -12.34 -16.59 -20.28
CA ARG A 253 -12.04 -18.03 -20.08
C ARG A 253 -12.59 -18.90 -21.24
N ALA A 254 -13.74 -18.54 -21.82
CA ALA A 254 -14.26 -19.21 -23.01
C ALA A 254 -13.41 -18.88 -24.27
N LYS A 255 -13.07 -17.60 -24.48
CA LYS A 255 -12.23 -17.15 -25.62
C LYS A 255 -10.83 -17.75 -25.60
N SER A 256 -10.18 -17.85 -24.44
CA SER A 256 -8.84 -18.45 -24.32
C SER A 256 -8.86 -19.95 -24.64
N ARG A 257 -9.83 -20.70 -24.08
CA ARG A 257 -10.06 -22.12 -24.38
C ARG A 257 -10.35 -22.35 -25.87
N GLY A 258 -11.26 -21.58 -26.46
CA GLY A 258 -11.60 -21.69 -27.88
C GLY A 258 -10.42 -21.42 -28.82
N LYS A 259 -9.59 -20.41 -28.51
CA LYS A 259 -8.33 -20.14 -29.25
C LYS A 259 -7.31 -21.28 -29.11
N LYS A 260 -7.13 -21.83 -27.92
CA LYS A 260 -6.20 -22.95 -27.65
C LYS A 260 -6.62 -24.20 -28.43
N TYR A 261 -7.90 -24.59 -28.33
CA TYR A 261 -8.48 -25.68 -29.12
C TYR A 261 -8.35 -25.47 -30.64
N ALA A 262 -8.60 -24.26 -31.14
CA ALA A 262 -8.46 -23.93 -32.55
C ALA A 262 -7.00 -23.93 -33.05
N LEU A 263 -6.01 -23.65 -32.17
CA LEU A 263 -4.59 -23.83 -32.46
C LEU A 263 -4.21 -25.31 -32.56
N GLU A 264 -4.64 -26.11 -31.58
CA GLU A 264 -4.36 -27.55 -31.49
C GLU A 264 -5.02 -28.35 -32.63
N LYS A 265 -6.26 -28.03 -32.99
CA LYS A 265 -7.03 -28.77 -34.02
C LYS A 265 -6.88 -28.21 -35.44
N VAL A 266 -6.67 -26.90 -35.61
CA VAL A 266 -6.57 -26.28 -36.94
C VAL A 266 -5.42 -25.26 -36.98
N PRO A 267 -4.14 -25.71 -37.05
CA PRO A 267 -2.98 -24.80 -37.03
C PRO A 267 -3.01 -23.70 -38.10
N LYS A 268 -3.64 -23.93 -39.27
CA LYS A 268 -3.83 -22.93 -40.35
C LYS A 268 -4.82 -21.80 -40.01
N VAL A 269 -5.60 -21.95 -38.93
CA VAL A 269 -6.44 -20.91 -38.33
C VAL A 269 -5.78 -20.40 -37.06
N GLY A 270 -5.28 -21.29 -36.20
CA GLY A 270 -4.56 -20.96 -34.97
C GLY A 270 -3.43 -19.94 -35.15
N ARG A 271 -2.60 -20.10 -36.19
CA ARG A 271 -1.50 -19.17 -36.51
C ARG A 271 -1.93 -17.73 -36.87
N ARG A 272 -3.24 -17.46 -37.02
CA ARG A 272 -3.78 -16.09 -37.21
C ARG A 272 -4.14 -15.40 -35.88
N PHE A 273 -4.14 -16.13 -34.77
CA PHE A 273 -4.35 -15.54 -33.45
C PHE A 273 -3.04 -14.92 -32.94
N HIS A 274 -2.93 -13.60 -33.07
CA HIS A 274 -1.83 -12.79 -32.54
C HIS A 274 -1.63 -12.88 -31.01
N ARG A 275 -2.56 -13.52 -30.29
CA ARG A 275 -2.42 -13.92 -28.89
C ARG A 275 -3.29 -15.14 -28.61
N VAL A 276 -2.69 -16.21 -28.08
CA VAL A 276 -3.35 -17.41 -27.55
C VAL A 276 -3.21 -17.38 -26.01
N GLY A 277 -4.11 -18.06 -25.28
CA GLY A 277 -4.19 -17.95 -23.82
C GLY A 277 -5.00 -16.74 -23.34
N LEU A 278 -4.81 -16.37 -22.07
CA LEU A 278 -5.55 -15.30 -21.38
C LEU A 278 -5.00 -13.90 -21.69
N PRO A 279 -5.82 -12.83 -21.61
CA PRO A 279 -5.34 -11.46 -21.73
C PRO A 279 -4.50 -11.07 -20.49
N PRO A 280 -3.48 -10.21 -20.61
CA PRO A 280 -2.66 -9.82 -19.48
C PRO A 280 -3.42 -8.84 -18.59
N LYS A 281 -3.26 -8.98 -17.28
CA LYS A 281 -3.72 -7.99 -16.30
C LYS A 281 -2.55 -7.08 -15.98
N VAL A 282 -2.78 -5.77 -16.06
CA VAL A 282 -1.87 -4.78 -15.47
C VAL A 282 -2.08 -4.77 -13.95
N GLY A 283 -0.99 -4.65 -13.19
CA GLY A 283 -1.00 -4.56 -11.74
C GLY A 283 0.34 -4.08 -11.21
N SER A 284 0.45 -3.97 -9.88
CA SER A 284 1.74 -3.75 -9.22
C SER A 284 2.35 -5.11 -8.90
N PHE A 285 3.66 -5.23 -9.13
CA PHE A 285 4.47 -6.36 -8.70
C PHE A 285 5.51 -5.83 -7.72
N GLN A 286 5.42 -6.26 -6.46
CA GLN A 286 6.32 -5.91 -5.37
C GLN A 286 7.22 -7.11 -5.08
N LEU A 287 8.54 -6.93 -4.98
CA LEU A 287 9.44 -8.03 -4.58
C LEU A 287 9.08 -8.53 -3.17
N PHE A 288 9.11 -9.85 -2.98
CA PHE A 288 8.86 -10.47 -1.67
C PHE A 288 10.08 -10.32 -0.76
N VAL A 289 9.86 -10.25 0.55
CA VAL A 289 10.92 -10.04 1.55
C VAL A 289 10.90 -11.11 2.64
N GLU A 290 12.02 -11.82 2.80
CA GLU A 290 12.14 -13.00 3.65
C GLU A 290 12.64 -12.66 5.07
N GLY A 291 12.15 -13.40 6.08
CA GLY A 291 12.48 -13.20 7.49
C GLY A 291 11.75 -12.04 8.19
N TYR A 292 10.91 -11.29 7.46
CA TYR A 292 10.11 -10.19 8.00
C TYR A 292 8.83 -10.70 8.72
N ARG A 293 8.37 -9.95 9.73
CA ARG A 293 7.06 -10.11 10.39
C ARG A 293 6.40 -8.76 10.62
N GLU A 294 5.09 -8.72 10.83
CA GLU A 294 4.33 -7.51 11.18
C GLU A 294 5.01 -6.71 12.30
N ALA A 295 5.02 -5.38 12.19
CA ALA A 295 5.68 -4.54 13.18
C ALA A 295 5.04 -4.66 14.57
N ASP A 296 3.71 -4.83 14.65
CA ASP A 296 2.99 -5.04 15.91
C ASP A 296 3.51 -6.25 16.70
N TYR A 297 3.87 -7.36 16.02
CA TYR A 297 4.49 -8.54 16.65
C TYR A 297 5.84 -8.19 17.30
N TRP A 298 6.68 -7.44 16.60
CA TRP A 298 8.02 -7.08 17.08
C TRP A 298 7.98 -5.98 18.16
N LEU A 299 7.15 -4.96 18.00
CA LEU A 299 6.99 -3.86 18.96
C LEU A 299 6.57 -4.41 20.35
N ARG A 300 5.60 -5.32 20.42
CA ARG A 300 5.21 -6.01 21.67
C ARG A 300 6.36 -6.79 22.30
N ARG A 301 7.24 -7.40 21.50
CA ARG A 301 8.44 -8.08 22.01
C ARG A 301 9.46 -7.08 22.55
N PHE A 302 9.64 -5.93 21.90
CA PHE A 302 10.57 -4.89 22.34
C PHE A 302 10.09 -4.11 23.58
N GLU A 303 8.79 -4.14 23.90
CA GLU A 303 8.26 -3.65 25.18
C GLU A 303 8.59 -4.60 26.36
N ALA A 304 8.69 -5.90 26.11
CA ALA A 304 9.02 -6.91 27.13
C ALA A 304 10.53 -7.22 27.22
N GLU A 305 11.24 -7.20 26.10
CA GLU A 305 12.69 -7.42 25.95
C GLU A 305 13.29 -6.21 25.20
N PRO A 306 13.67 -5.12 25.90
CA PRO A 306 14.18 -3.91 25.26
C PRO A 306 15.43 -4.15 24.41
N LEU A 307 15.43 -3.59 23.20
CA LEU A 307 16.54 -3.72 22.25
C LEU A 307 17.84 -3.09 22.79
N PRO A 308 19.01 -3.71 22.51
CA PRO A 308 20.31 -3.09 22.71
C PRO A 308 20.41 -1.72 22.01
N GLU A 309 21.11 -0.77 22.64
CA GLU A 309 21.08 0.66 22.25
C GLU A 309 21.50 0.93 20.80
N ASN A 310 22.44 0.15 20.25
CA ASN A 310 22.82 0.22 18.83
C ASN A 310 21.66 -0.20 17.91
N ILE A 311 20.96 -1.29 18.23
CA ILE A 311 19.83 -1.80 17.44
C ILE A 311 18.61 -0.90 17.60
N ARG A 312 18.40 -0.33 18.80
CA ARG A 312 17.36 0.67 19.06
C ARG A 312 17.56 1.93 18.21
N LYS A 313 18.81 2.37 17.99
CA LYS A 313 19.15 3.47 17.06
C LYS A 313 18.93 3.09 15.59
N GLN A 314 19.33 1.89 15.17
CA GLN A 314 19.05 1.39 13.81
C GLN A 314 17.53 1.38 13.54
N LEU A 315 16.73 0.85 14.46
CA LEU A 315 15.27 0.83 14.37
C LEU A 315 14.68 2.24 14.28
N GLN A 316 15.21 3.21 15.04
CA GLN A 316 14.77 4.59 14.98
C GLN A 316 15.07 5.24 13.61
N SER A 317 16.27 5.04 13.04
CA SER A 317 16.60 5.53 11.68
C SER A 317 15.70 4.89 10.61
N GLN A 318 15.48 3.58 10.68
CA GLN A 318 14.53 2.86 9.82
C GLN A 318 13.10 3.40 9.96
N PHE A 319 12.66 3.70 11.18
CA PHE A 319 11.33 4.22 11.48
C PHE A 319 11.14 5.65 10.94
N GLU A 320 12.16 6.50 11.06
CA GLU A 320 12.14 7.85 10.51
C GLU A 320 12.05 7.85 8.97
N ARG A 321 12.70 6.89 8.30
CA ARG A 321 12.56 6.69 6.84
C ARG A 321 11.14 6.28 6.45
N LEU A 322 10.50 5.39 7.21
CA LEU A 322 9.07 5.03 7.04
C LEU A 322 8.14 6.26 7.23
N VAL A 323 8.39 7.07 8.26
CA VAL A 323 7.65 8.32 8.52
C VAL A 323 7.77 9.29 7.34
N VAL A 324 8.98 9.50 6.82
CA VAL A 324 9.24 10.38 5.68
C VAL A 324 8.48 9.91 4.44
N LEU A 325 8.53 8.62 4.11
CA LEU A 325 7.76 8.02 3.01
C LEU A 325 6.27 8.32 3.17
N ASP A 326 5.67 7.86 4.28
CA ASP A 326 4.23 7.93 4.52
C ASP A 326 3.70 9.37 4.53
N TYR A 327 4.48 10.31 5.06
CA TYR A 327 4.12 11.71 5.09
C TYR A 327 4.13 12.32 3.67
N VAL A 328 5.20 12.12 2.90
CA VAL A 328 5.33 12.64 1.52
C VAL A 328 4.22 12.11 0.62
N ILE A 329 3.98 10.78 0.59
CA ILE A 329 2.93 10.19 -0.24
C ILE A 329 1.51 10.41 0.34
N ARG A 330 1.41 10.96 1.55
CA ARG A 330 0.22 11.00 2.42
C ARG A 330 -0.55 9.68 2.39
N ASN A 331 0.10 8.63 2.90
CA ASN A 331 -0.56 7.34 3.09
C ASN A 331 -1.81 7.49 3.97
N THR A 332 -2.87 6.76 3.64
CA THR A 332 -4.16 6.80 4.35
C THR A 332 -4.55 5.47 5.01
N ASP A 333 -3.67 4.45 4.97
CA ASP A 333 -3.93 3.10 5.49
C ASP A 333 -2.74 2.43 6.23
N ARG A 334 -1.79 3.21 6.77
CA ARG A 334 -0.69 2.65 7.57
C ARG A 334 -1.14 2.30 8.99
N GLY A 335 -1.60 1.06 9.18
CA GLY A 335 -1.62 0.35 10.46
C GLY A 335 -0.24 -0.29 10.79
N ASN A 336 -0.11 -0.93 11.96
CA ASN A 336 1.12 -1.62 12.41
C ASN A 336 1.24 -3.08 11.94
N ASP A 337 0.18 -3.56 11.29
CA ASP A 337 0.10 -4.71 10.39
C ASP A 337 0.72 -4.38 9.02
N ASN A 338 0.46 -3.18 8.49
CA ASN A 338 0.86 -2.74 7.15
C ASN A 338 2.32 -2.23 7.04
N TRP A 339 3.19 -2.53 8.01
CA TRP A 339 4.65 -2.46 7.83
C TRP A 339 5.30 -3.59 8.62
N LEU A 340 6.42 -4.08 8.11
CA LEU A 340 7.10 -5.25 8.67
C LEU A 340 8.46 -4.86 9.26
N ILE A 341 8.90 -5.63 10.26
CA ILE A 341 10.26 -5.60 10.81
C ILE A 341 10.92 -6.96 10.56
N LYS A 342 12.18 -6.95 10.11
CA LYS A 342 13.11 -8.08 10.21
C LYS A 342 14.13 -7.73 11.30
N TYR A 343 14.34 -8.63 12.24
CA TYR A 343 15.37 -8.51 13.26
C TYR A 343 16.03 -9.87 13.48
N GLU A 344 17.35 -9.92 13.35
CA GLU A 344 18.17 -11.12 13.52
C GLU A 344 19.02 -10.97 14.79
N LYS A 345 18.80 -11.85 15.78
CA LYS A 345 19.58 -11.88 17.03
C LYS A 345 20.97 -12.49 16.78
N PRO A 346 22.02 -12.03 17.49
CA PRO A 346 23.35 -12.59 17.33
C PRO A 346 23.38 -13.99 17.96
N GLY A 347 23.66 -15.00 17.13
CA GLY A 347 23.69 -16.41 17.55
C GLY A 347 22.41 -17.22 17.28
N GLU A 348 21.33 -16.62 16.78
CA GLU A 348 20.14 -17.35 16.27
C GLU A 348 20.25 -17.62 14.74
N GLY A 349 21.43 -18.08 14.29
CA GLY A 349 21.63 -18.54 12.91
C GLY A 349 21.48 -20.06 12.82
N ASP A 350 20.78 -20.57 11.80
CA ASP A 350 20.64 -22.01 11.56
C ASP A 350 22.01 -22.68 11.35
N GLU A 351 22.21 -23.87 11.92
CA GLU A 351 23.46 -24.64 11.74
C GLU A 351 23.59 -25.31 10.35
N SER A 352 22.72 -24.98 9.38
CA SER A 352 22.59 -25.69 8.10
C SER A 352 23.66 -25.37 7.05
N ASP A 353 24.22 -24.15 7.05
CA ASP A 353 25.08 -23.66 5.96
C ASP A 353 26.50 -23.33 6.47
N LYS A 354 27.31 -24.38 6.66
CA LYS A 354 28.75 -24.29 7.01
C LYS A 354 29.67 -24.70 5.84
N ASP A 355 29.37 -24.23 4.63
CA ASP A 355 30.19 -24.44 3.42
C ASP A 355 30.23 -23.17 2.54
N ALA A 356 30.55 -22.02 3.15
CA ALA A 356 30.83 -20.76 2.45
C ALA A 356 32.11 -20.10 3.01
N GLU A 357 33.08 -19.85 2.14
CA GLU A 357 34.42 -19.36 2.49
C GLU A 357 34.38 -17.90 2.98
N TRP A 358 35.26 -17.54 3.93
CA TRP A 358 35.11 -16.34 4.75
C TRP A 358 35.07 -15.02 3.97
N SER A 359 33.96 -14.28 4.14
CA SER A 359 33.95 -12.81 4.05
C SER A 359 33.94 -12.22 5.45
N GLU A 360 35.12 -11.85 5.96
CA GLU A 360 35.26 -11.19 7.26
C GLU A 360 34.70 -9.75 7.22
N ASN A 361 33.39 -9.58 7.41
CA ASN A 361 32.73 -8.44 8.09
C ASN A 361 31.19 -8.49 7.94
N CYS A 362 30.49 -9.06 8.93
CA CYS A 362 29.29 -8.50 9.57
C CYS A 362 28.72 -9.54 10.57
N THR A 363 29.23 -9.55 11.80
CA THR A 363 28.62 -10.30 12.92
C THR A 363 27.62 -9.45 13.72
N ASP A 364 27.21 -8.31 13.14
CA ASP A 364 26.31 -7.35 13.77
C ASP A 364 24.85 -7.77 13.58
N SER A 365 24.09 -7.77 14.67
CA SER A 365 22.63 -7.89 14.60
C SER A 365 22.06 -6.76 13.76
N CYS A 366 21.21 -7.09 12.79
CA CYS A 366 20.61 -6.12 11.89
C CYS A 366 19.10 -6.02 12.11
N ILE A 367 18.57 -4.80 12.12
CA ILE A 367 17.13 -4.54 12.12
C ILE A 367 16.73 -3.68 10.92
N LYS A 368 15.72 -4.11 10.17
CA LYS A 368 15.24 -3.46 8.93
C LYS A 368 13.72 -3.37 8.91
N ILE A 369 13.19 -2.31 8.29
CA ILE A 369 11.75 -2.12 8.06
C ILE A 369 11.42 -2.35 6.58
N ALA A 370 10.27 -2.99 6.32
CA ALA A 370 9.66 -3.08 5.00
C ALA A 370 8.27 -2.42 4.98
N ALA A 371 8.11 -1.37 4.16
CA ALA A 371 6.89 -0.61 3.94
C ALA A 371 6.06 -1.23 2.81
N ILE A 372 5.12 -2.12 3.16
CA ILE A 372 4.25 -2.85 2.23
C ILE A 372 2.87 -2.17 2.08
N ASP A 373 1.99 -2.73 1.24
CA ASP A 373 0.59 -2.30 1.03
C ASP A 373 0.38 -0.77 0.88
N ASN A 374 1.16 -0.14 0.01
CA ASN A 374 1.15 1.30 -0.22
C ASN A 374 0.06 1.74 -1.22
N GLY A 375 -0.87 0.85 -1.56
CA GLY A 375 -1.90 1.07 -2.59
C GLY A 375 -2.97 2.12 -2.27
N LEU A 376 -2.91 2.77 -1.11
CA LEU A 376 -3.92 3.69 -0.58
C LEU A 376 -3.29 5.02 -0.12
N ALA A 377 -2.41 5.57 -0.96
CA ALA A 377 -1.74 6.85 -0.82
C ALA A 377 -2.02 7.79 -2.02
N PHE A 378 -1.26 8.87 -2.16
CA PHE A 378 -1.42 9.92 -3.18
C PHE A 378 -2.86 10.50 -3.29
N PRO A 379 -3.44 11.03 -2.20
CA PRO A 379 -4.76 11.63 -2.23
C PRO A 379 -4.80 12.97 -2.99
N PHE A 380 -5.88 13.22 -3.74
CA PHE A 380 -6.10 14.47 -4.48
C PHE A 380 -6.58 15.64 -3.61
N LYS A 381 -6.86 15.40 -2.33
CA LYS A 381 -7.11 16.42 -1.30
C LYS A 381 -6.73 15.87 0.07
N HIS A 382 -6.51 16.74 1.06
CA HIS A 382 -6.42 16.27 2.44
C HIS A 382 -7.76 15.61 2.87
N PRO A 383 -7.74 14.56 3.74
CA PRO A 383 -8.95 13.93 4.23
C PRO A 383 -9.85 14.90 5.02
N ASP A 384 -11.16 14.82 4.85
CA ASP A 384 -12.10 15.64 5.62
C ASP A 384 -12.04 15.28 7.12
N GLU A 385 -12.31 16.22 8.02
CA GLU A 385 -12.08 16.06 9.48
C GLU A 385 -12.82 14.85 10.08
N TRP A 386 -14.05 14.58 9.63
CA TRP A 386 -14.86 13.43 10.04
C TRP A 386 -14.27 12.07 9.62
N ARG A 387 -13.19 12.04 8.84
CA ARG A 387 -12.54 10.82 8.34
C ARG A 387 -11.03 11.02 8.14
N ALA A 388 -10.35 11.42 9.22
CA ALA A 388 -8.99 11.97 9.18
C ALA A 388 -7.87 11.08 8.60
N TYR A 389 -8.05 9.76 8.50
CA TYR A 389 -7.02 8.75 8.16
C TYR A 389 -5.68 9.02 8.86
N PRO A 390 -5.59 8.78 10.18
CA PRO A 390 -4.36 8.98 10.95
C PRO A 390 -3.26 7.99 10.52
N PHE A 391 -2.00 8.37 10.74
CA PHE A 391 -0.89 7.43 10.65
C PHE A 391 -0.78 6.67 11.98
N HIS A 392 -0.96 5.35 12.00
CA HIS A 392 -1.05 4.63 13.30
C HIS A 392 0.28 4.62 14.06
N TRP A 393 1.42 4.72 13.35
CA TRP A 393 2.73 4.88 13.98
C TRP A 393 2.87 6.16 14.82
N ALA A 394 2.02 7.18 14.64
CA ALA A 394 2.11 8.44 15.37
C ALA A 394 1.86 8.28 16.89
N TRP A 395 1.17 7.21 17.30
CA TRP A 395 0.95 6.90 18.72
C TRP A 395 2.09 6.13 19.39
N LEU A 396 3.06 5.62 18.62
CA LEU A 396 4.18 4.84 19.14
C LEU A 396 5.19 5.74 19.89
N PRO A 397 5.91 5.22 20.91
CA PRO A 397 6.96 5.96 21.60
C PRO A 397 8.02 6.55 20.65
N GLN A 398 8.39 5.81 19.60
CA GLN A 398 9.34 6.20 18.56
C GLN A 398 8.94 7.50 17.83
N ALA A 399 7.64 7.79 17.71
CA ALA A 399 7.15 9.01 17.07
C ALA A 399 7.34 10.27 17.92
N LYS A 400 7.68 10.13 19.21
CA LYS A 400 7.98 11.26 20.12
C LYS A 400 9.44 11.73 20.01
N VAL A 401 10.33 10.87 19.49
CA VAL A 401 11.76 11.16 19.34
C VAL A 401 11.97 12.16 18.19
N PRO A 402 12.76 13.25 18.37
CA PRO A 402 13.14 14.16 17.29
C PRO A 402 13.82 13.43 16.12
N PHE A 403 13.61 13.88 14.88
CA PHE A 403 14.31 13.31 13.72
C PHE A 403 15.83 13.36 13.90
N SER A 404 16.50 12.23 13.70
CA SER A 404 17.95 12.11 13.76
C SER A 404 18.67 12.99 12.73
N GLN A 405 19.91 13.34 13.03
CA GLN A 405 20.75 14.13 12.09
C GLN A 405 20.95 13.39 10.76
N GLU A 406 21.08 12.06 10.79
CA GLU A 406 21.16 11.20 9.60
C GLU A 406 19.96 11.42 8.66
N THR A 407 18.73 11.27 9.18
CA THR A 407 17.51 11.49 8.39
C THR A 407 17.41 12.94 7.91
N ARG A 408 17.75 13.92 8.76
CA ARG A 408 17.71 15.34 8.40
C ARG A 408 18.62 15.63 7.20
N GLU A 409 19.86 15.15 7.22
CA GLU A 409 20.84 15.38 6.14
C GLU A 409 20.47 14.61 4.85
N LEU A 410 20.10 13.34 4.97
CA LEU A 410 19.67 12.48 3.85
C LEU A 410 18.47 13.06 3.10
N VAL A 411 17.50 13.63 3.82
CA VAL A 411 16.22 14.07 3.25
C VAL A 411 16.26 15.55 2.86
N LEU A 412 16.76 16.45 3.71
CA LEU A 412 16.79 17.91 3.41
C LEU A 412 17.64 18.24 2.18
N SER A 413 18.74 17.50 1.95
CA SER A 413 19.59 17.66 0.77
C SER A 413 18.86 17.41 -0.55
N ARG A 414 17.77 16.64 -0.52
CA ARG A 414 16.89 16.39 -1.67
C ARG A 414 15.67 17.31 -1.67
N ILE A 415 14.85 17.29 -0.61
CA ILE A 415 13.54 17.95 -0.60
C ILE A 415 13.57 19.48 -0.39
N SER A 416 14.74 20.06 -0.08
CA SER A 416 14.92 21.51 -0.08
C SER A 416 15.15 22.08 -1.48
N ASP A 417 15.55 21.26 -2.45
CA ASP A 417 15.70 21.67 -3.84
C ASP A 417 14.36 21.58 -4.58
N MET A 418 14.01 22.66 -5.28
CA MET A 418 12.78 22.72 -6.07
C MET A 418 12.91 21.98 -7.39
N ASN A 419 14.12 21.76 -7.91
CA ASN A 419 14.32 20.96 -9.12
C ASN A 419 14.05 19.48 -8.80
N PHE A 420 14.70 18.91 -7.78
CA PHE A 420 14.41 17.56 -7.28
C PHE A 420 12.91 17.28 -7.06
N VAL A 421 12.18 18.22 -6.44
CA VAL A 421 10.73 18.08 -6.21
C VAL A 421 9.93 18.18 -7.52
N GLN A 422 10.37 18.99 -8.48
CA GLN A 422 9.77 19.05 -9.81
C GLN A 422 10.02 17.77 -10.62
N ASP A 423 11.26 17.27 -10.63
CA ASP A 423 11.65 16.02 -11.28
C ASP A 423 10.91 14.82 -10.67
N LEU A 424 10.64 14.82 -9.37
CA LEU A 424 9.81 13.80 -8.72
C LEU A 424 8.34 13.89 -9.18
N CYS A 425 7.80 15.10 -9.37
CA CYS A 425 6.46 15.27 -9.95
C CYS A 425 6.42 14.83 -11.43
N GLU A 426 7.53 14.94 -12.18
CA GLU A 426 7.60 14.53 -13.58
C GLU A 426 7.73 13.01 -13.74
N ASP A 427 8.57 12.33 -12.95
CA ASP A 427 8.60 10.86 -12.89
C ASP A 427 7.21 10.26 -12.56
N LEU A 428 6.53 10.85 -11.58
CA LEU A 428 5.18 10.44 -11.19
C LEU A 428 4.16 10.75 -12.30
N TYR A 429 4.32 11.83 -13.06
CA TYR A 429 3.47 12.13 -14.21
C TYR A 429 3.67 11.09 -15.33
N GLU A 430 4.91 10.72 -15.62
CA GLU A 430 5.24 9.70 -16.63
C GLU A 430 4.69 8.32 -16.25
N MET A 431 4.70 7.96 -14.96
CA MET A 431 4.07 6.74 -14.46
C MET A 431 2.53 6.80 -14.52
N PHE A 432 1.91 7.87 -14.01
CA PHE A 432 0.45 7.93 -13.89
C PHE A 432 -0.25 8.13 -15.25
N LYS A 433 0.36 8.86 -16.20
CA LYS A 433 -0.21 9.08 -17.54
C LYS A 433 -0.37 7.80 -18.36
N ALA A 434 0.35 6.74 -17.99
CA ALA A 434 0.26 5.43 -18.64
C ALA A 434 -1.08 4.73 -18.38
N ASP A 435 -1.87 5.19 -17.39
CA ASP A 435 -3.20 4.64 -17.16
C ASP A 435 -4.29 5.22 -18.06
N LYS A 436 -5.18 4.35 -18.54
CA LYS A 436 -6.35 4.69 -19.35
C LYS A 436 -7.39 5.56 -18.61
N GLY A 437 -7.33 5.61 -17.27
CA GLY A 437 -8.18 6.46 -16.43
C GLY A 437 -7.49 7.74 -15.94
N PHE A 438 -6.34 8.12 -16.51
CA PHE A 438 -5.59 9.30 -16.08
C PHE A 438 -6.34 10.62 -16.35
N ASP A 439 -6.48 11.44 -15.30
CA ASP A 439 -6.96 12.82 -15.37
C ASP A 439 -5.85 13.76 -14.89
N LYS A 440 -5.36 14.64 -15.80
CA LYS A 440 -4.25 15.56 -15.50
C LYS A 440 -4.62 16.62 -14.45
N ALA A 441 -5.88 17.04 -14.35
CA ALA A 441 -6.31 18.01 -13.35
C ALA A 441 -6.41 17.38 -11.95
N MET A 442 -6.78 16.11 -11.86
CA MET A 442 -6.72 15.36 -10.60
C MET A 442 -5.27 15.03 -10.22
N PHE A 443 -4.40 14.69 -11.17
CA PHE A 443 -2.98 14.48 -10.91
C PHE A 443 -2.31 15.73 -10.33
N GLU A 444 -2.55 16.93 -10.88
CA GLU A 444 -2.00 18.17 -10.31
C GLU A 444 -2.51 18.47 -8.89
N ARG A 445 -3.69 17.95 -8.52
CA ARG A 445 -4.21 18.02 -7.14
C ARG A 445 -3.55 17.00 -6.21
N GLN A 446 -3.22 15.79 -6.69
CA GLN A 446 -2.39 14.84 -5.94
C GLN A 446 -1.00 15.45 -5.69
N MET A 447 -0.41 16.07 -6.71
CA MET A 447 0.89 16.74 -6.59
C MET A 447 0.82 18.01 -5.74
N SER A 448 -0.29 18.76 -5.71
CA SER A 448 -0.41 19.93 -4.82
C SER A 448 -0.55 19.53 -3.35
N VAL A 449 -1.16 18.38 -3.04
CA VAL A 449 -1.08 17.78 -1.70
C VAL A 449 0.34 17.33 -1.39
N MET A 450 1.00 16.58 -2.28
CA MET A 450 2.38 16.10 -2.08
C MET A 450 3.37 17.24 -1.82
N ARG A 451 3.31 18.32 -2.62
CA ARG A 451 4.13 19.54 -2.42
C ARG A 451 3.85 20.22 -1.07
N GLY A 452 2.62 20.15 -0.57
CA GLY A 452 2.25 20.62 0.77
C GLY A 452 2.82 19.75 1.91
N GLN A 453 2.87 18.43 1.73
CA GLN A 453 3.55 17.54 2.69
C GLN A 453 5.06 17.78 2.70
N VAL A 454 5.67 17.91 1.51
CA VAL A 454 7.10 18.25 1.37
C VAL A 454 7.44 19.57 2.07
N LEU A 455 6.62 20.61 1.90
CA LEU A 455 6.82 21.90 2.59
C LEU A 455 6.81 21.76 4.12
N ASN A 456 5.82 21.05 4.68
CA ASN A 456 5.74 20.79 6.13
C ASN A 456 6.93 19.96 6.62
N LEU A 457 7.31 18.91 5.88
CA LEU A 457 8.43 18.04 6.23
C LEU A 457 9.76 18.78 6.21
N THR A 458 10.02 19.59 5.19
CA THR A 458 11.22 20.45 5.10
C THR A 458 11.32 21.39 6.30
N GLN A 459 10.21 21.98 6.75
CA GLN A 459 10.20 22.84 7.93
C GLN A 459 10.42 22.03 9.22
N ALA A 460 9.75 20.88 9.39
CA ALA A 460 9.91 20.02 10.56
C ALA A 460 11.35 19.49 10.73
N LEU A 461 11.99 19.07 9.63
CA LEU A 461 13.37 18.61 9.63
C LEU A 461 14.34 19.77 9.92
N LYS A 462 14.11 20.98 9.39
CA LYS A 462 14.91 22.16 9.75
C LYS A 462 14.82 22.46 11.26
N ASP A 463 13.60 22.50 11.78
CA ASP A 463 13.31 22.80 13.20
C ASP A 463 13.72 21.68 14.18
N GLY A 464 14.11 20.50 13.71
CA GLY A 464 14.44 19.36 14.57
C GLY A 464 13.23 18.77 15.31
N LYS A 465 12.04 18.83 14.69
CA LYS A 465 10.79 18.27 15.25
C LYS A 465 10.81 16.74 15.31
N SER A 466 9.89 16.16 16.07
CA SER A 466 9.58 14.72 16.06
C SER A 466 8.43 14.35 15.12
N PRO A 467 8.27 13.08 14.71
CA PRO A 467 7.15 12.62 13.88
C PRO A 467 5.75 12.99 14.41
N ILE A 468 5.52 12.96 15.72
CA ILE A 468 4.25 13.39 16.33
C ILE A 468 4.00 14.89 16.12
N GLN A 469 5.03 15.73 16.20
CA GLN A 469 4.92 17.17 15.96
C GLN A 469 4.72 17.48 14.47
N LEU A 470 5.32 16.70 13.57
CA LEU A 470 5.13 16.81 12.12
C LEU A 470 3.67 16.53 11.70
N VAL A 471 3.02 15.51 12.27
CA VAL A 471 1.60 15.20 11.96
C VAL A 471 0.61 16.17 12.63
N GLN A 472 1.06 16.94 13.62
CA GLN A 472 0.30 18.04 14.24
C GLN A 472 0.38 19.36 13.45
N MET A 473 1.28 19.48 12.46
CA MET A 473 1.40 20.70 11.66
C MET A 473 0.13 20.98 10.83
N PRO A 474 -0.27 22.25 10.65
CA PRO A 474 -1.40 22.61 9.79
C PRO A 474 -1.26 22.04 8.37
N ARG A 475 -2.37 21.58 7.80
CA ARG A 475 -2.37 20.92 6.49
C ARG A 475 -2.26 21.97 5.39
N VAL A 476 -1.23 21.86 4.55
CA VAL A 476 -0.98 22.79 3.43
C VAL A 476 -1.22 22.11 2.09
N VAL A 477 -1.66 22.87 1.10
CA VAL A 477 -1.71 22.50 -0.32
C VAL A 477 -0.92 23.55 -1.11
N VAL A 478 -0.07 23.11 -2.04
CA VAL A 478 0.81 24.00 -2.81
C VAL A 478 0.53 23.82 -4.31
N GLU A 479 -0.28 24.73 -4.83
CA GLU A 479 -0.74 24.72 -6.22
C GLU A 479 0.24 25.47 -7.13
N ARG A 480 0.45 24.97 -8.36
CA ARG A 480 1.12 25.74 -9.41
C ARG A 480 0.11 26.72 -9.98
N SER A 481 0.37 28.02 -9.88
CA SER A 481 -0.47 29.01 -10.56
C SER A 481 -0.37 28.82 -12.07
N ARG A 482 -1.49 29.01 -12.77
CA ARG A 482 -1.49 29.10 -14.23
C ARG A 482 -1.19 30.54 -14.63
N SER A 483 -0.03 30.77 -15.24
CA SER A 483 0.35 32.05 -15.86
C SER A 483 -0.46 32.31 -17.15
N GLY A 484 -1.79 32.45 -17.00
CA GLY A 484 -2.77 32.67 -18.05
C GLY A 484 -2.90 34.15 -18.44
N GLY A 485 -1.82 34.75 -18.94
CA GLY A 485 -1.82 36.15 -19.38
C GLY A 485 -2.26 36.33 -20.84
N GLN A 486 -3.41 36.94 -21.07
CA GLN A 486 -3.66 37.64 -22.35
C GLN A 486 -2.83 38.93 -22.37
N GLY A 487 -1.62 38.88 -22.94
CA GLY A 487 -0.81 40.08 -23.18
C GLY A 487 0.69 39.87 -22.99
N ARG A 488 1.40 39.81 -24.12
CA ARG A 488 2.83 40.12 -24.37
C ARG A 488 3.86 39.99 -23.22
N VAL A 489 4.95 39.26 -23.56
CA VAL A 489 6.16 38.99 -22.75
C VAL A 489 5.95 37.94 -21.66
N VAL A 490 6.25 36.69 -22.00
CA VAL A 490 6.23 35.55 -21.07
C VAL A 490 7.63 35.35 -20.50
N THR A 491 7.88 35.91 -19.31
CA THR A 491 8.92 35.39 -18.42
C THR A 491 8.33 34.16 -17.71
N LEU A 492 8.92 32.98 -17.86
CA LEU A 492 8.30 31.70 -17.47
C LEU A 492 8.38 31.43 -15.95
N GLY A 493 7.85 32.34 -15.14
CA GLY A 493 7.80 32.19 -13.68
C GLY A 493 6.82 31.10 -13.24
N ASN A 494 7.35 30.02 -12.64
CA ASN A 494 6.56 29.05 -11.87
C ASN A 494 6.14 29.68 -10.52
N ALA A 495 5.16 30.58 -10.52
CA ALA A 495 4.59 31.08 -9.28
C ALA A 495 3.71 30.00 -8.61
N PHE A 496 3.92 29.76 -7.32
CA PHE A 496 3.17 28.78 -6.52
C PHE A 496 2.25 29.49 -5.52
N THR A 497 1.09 28.91 -5.25
CA THR A 497 0.13 29.41 -4.26
C THR A 497 0.04 28.41 -3.10
N GLN A 498 0.30 28.87 -1.88
CA GLN A 498 0.20 28.06 -0.66
C GLN A 498 -1.15 28.30 0.02
N THR A 499 -1.92 27.23 0.24
CA THR A 499 -3.23 27.28 0.90
C THR A 499 -3.18 26.48 2.20
N PHE A 500 -3.37 27.17 3.33
CA PHE A 500 -3.38 26.57 4.67
C PHE A 500 -4.80 26.20 5.08
N HIS A 501 -5.06 24.93 5.35
CA HIS A 501 -6.35 24.45 5.88
C HIS A 501 -6.41 24.57 7.40
N CYS A 502 -6.39 25.81 7.89
CA CYS A 502 -6.63 26.15 9.30
C CYS A 502 -8.12 26.35 9.56
N LYS A 503 -8.88 25.25 9.74
CA LYS A 503 -10.19 25.30 10.41
C LYS A 503 -10.02 24.79 11.84
N ARG A 504 -10.68 25.47 12.79
CA ARG A 504 -10.86 24.92 14.14
C ARG A 504 -11.90 23.79 14.03
N PRO A 505 -11.71 22.65 14.74
CA PRO A 505 -12.69 21.58 14.73
C PRO A 505 -14.04 22.14 15.19
N PHE A 506 -15.12 21.78 14.50
CA PHE A 506 -16.43 22.44 14.65
C PHE A 506 -17.12 22.21 16.01
N PHE A 507 -16.49 21.41 16.88
CA PHE A 507 -16.84 21.22 18.28
C PHE A 507 -15.60 21.42 19.16
N SER A 508 -15.29 22.68 19.47
CA SER A 508 -14.30 23.08 20.49
C SER A 508 -14.93 24.03 21.51
N SER A 509 -16.11 23.66 22.00
CA SER A 509 -16.77 24.27 23.15
C SER A 509 -17.67 23.23 23.83
N TRP A 510 -17.18 22.64 24.92
CA TRP A 510 -17.88 22.15 26.11
C TRP A 510 -16.81 21.67 27.11
#